data_AF-A0A948ZN75-F1
#
_entry.id   AF-A0A948ZN75-F1
#
_cell.length_a   1.000
_cell.length_b   1.000
_cell.length_c   1.000
_cell.angle_alpha   90.00
_cell.angle_beta   90.00
_cell.angle_gamma   90.00
#
_symmetry.space_group_name_H-M   'P 1'
#
loop_
_entity.id
_entity.type
_entity.pdbx_description
1 polymer ?
#
loop_
_entity_poly.entity_id
_entity_poly.type
_entity_poly.pdbx_seq_one_letter_code
_entity_poly.pdbx_strand_id
1 'polypeptide(L)'
;MVIGNGQSGDRSKLVRQSKLVRQLYCRTWQTVRQYNCHTNKRQDYPMRLPLPLRAALASAAALFFAVPNAAAAAKLTVELGNARAATSVGAVRRWDADGNHRRRPNPKAKIDEPRLDAKAVNVDAGRWVFSNLPPGKYDLVILAKDRMRVEGFCYPPVREFDPFLRSDAAVDERTRDLIVGMIKKSRHYENKVEPLYLGGDKKEVRVLVMLIRDKPTSYESEFPGAATVRHEIWQYSWRYGGWLKEKRTKVLDRVILHRDELRKWTWLWAPELGGIEVKGRPITIEFDVPAPPQRRLKGLYPH
;
A
#
# COMPACT_ATOMS: atom_id res chain seq x y z
N MET A 1 -63.35 32.36 -4.89
CA MET A 1 -62.18 31.63 -5.42
C MET A 1 -62.28 30.20 -4.91
N VAL A 2 -62.61 29.26 -5.80
CA VAL A 2 -62.96 27.87 -5.48
C VAL A 2 -61.70 27.01 -5.61
N ILE A 3 -61.33 26.28 -4.56
CA ILE A 3 -60.20 25.32 -4.60
C ILE A 3 -60.80 23.92 -4.80
N GLY A 4 -60.57 23.36 -5.99
CA GLY A 4 -61.00 22.02 -6.37
C GLY A 4 -60.02 20.93 -5.92
N ASN A 5 -60.58 19.85 -5.37
CA ASN A 5 -59.91 18.61 -5.05
C ASN A 5 -59.55 17.82 -6.33
N GLY A 6 -58.29 17.39 -6.44
CA GLY A 6 -57.76 16.64 -7.59
C GLY A 6 -57.10 15.31 -7.20
N GLN A 7 -57.87 14.23 -7.38
CA GLN A 7 -57.51 12.88 -7.84
C GLN A 7 -56.33 12.10 -7.21
N SER A 8 -56.70 11.02 -6.50
CA SER A 8 -55.84 9.90 -6.11
C SER A 8 -55.61 8.93 -7.28
N GLY A 9 -54.41 8.94 -7.85
CA GLY A 9 -53.97 7.99 -8.88
C GLY A 9 -53.46 6.67 -8.31
N ASP A 10 -54.02 5.58 -8.84
CA ASP A 10 -53.76 4.16 -8.56
C ASP A 10 -52.28 3.75 -8.76
N ARG A 11 -51.57 3.51 -7.64
CA ARG A 11 -50.14 3.08 -7.59
C ARG A 11 -49.92 1.58 -7.81
N SER A 12 -50.96 0.79 -8.05
CA SER A 12 -50.84 -0.68 -8.07
C SER A 12 -50.24 -1.27 -9.35
N LYS A 13 -50.20 -0.51 -10.46
CA LYS A 13 -49.75 -1.02 -11.77
C LYS A 13 -48.23 -0.92 -12.01
N LEU A 14 -47.49 -0.10 -11.26
CA LEU A 14 -46.03 0.06 -11.43
C LEU A 14 -45.18 -1.03 -10.76
N VAL A 15 -45.75 -1.82 -9.85
CA VAL A 15 -45.00 -2.88 -9.14
C VAL A 15 -44.93 -4.20 -9.93
N ARG A 16 -45.80 -4.41 -10.93
CA ARG A 16 -45.80 -5.64 -11.74
C ARG A 16 -44.81 -5.63 -12.91
N GLN A 17 -44.37 -4.47 -13.41
CA GLN A 17 -43.38 -4.42 -14.51
C GLN A 17 -41.93 -4.62 -14.04
N SER A 18 -41.60 -4.42 -12.76
CA SER A 18 -40.22 -4.57 -12.27
C SER A 18 -39.80 -6.02 -11.97
N LYS A 19 -40.76 -6.95 -11.81
CA LYS A 19 -40.46 -8.37 -11.57
C LYS A 19 -40.09 -9.14 -12.85
N LEU A 20 -40.60 -8.74 -14.01
CA LEU A 20 -40.31 -9.40 -15.30
C LEU A 20 -38.91 -9.05 -15.84
N VAL A 21 -38.41 -7.83 -15.59
CA VAL A 21 -37.07 -7.41 -16.03
C VAL A 21 -35.95 -8.12 -15.24
N ARG A 22 -36.21 -8.55 -13.99
CA ARG A 22 -35.24 -9.31 -13.19
C ARG A 22 -35.13 -10.79 -13.55
N GLN A 23 -36.13 -11.40 -14.21
CA GLN A 23 -36.03 -12.81 -14.64
C GLN A 23 -35.29 -12.99 -15.96
N LEU A 24 -35.25 -11.98 -16.84
CA LEU A 24 -34.51 -12.05 -18.11
C LEU A 24 -32.99 -11.85 -17.96
N TYR A 25 -32.53 -11.19 -16.90
CA TYR A 25 -31.09 -11.00 -16.66
C TYR A 25 -30.39 -12.17 -15.96
N CYS A 26 -31.13 -13.14 -15.40
CA CYS A 26 -30.53 -14.33 -14.78
C CYS A 26 -30.31 -15.51 -15.75
N ARG A 27 -30.80 -15.45 -16.99
CA ARG A 27 -30.63 -16.54 -17.98
C ARG A 27 -29.47 -16.36 -18.96
N THR A 28 -28.80 -15.21 -18.97
CA THR A 28 -27.68 -14.93 -19.91
C THR A 28 -26.29 -15.11 -19.32
N TRP A 29 -26.16 -15.48 -18.04
CA TRP A 29 -24.86 -15.67 -17.37
C TRP A 29 -24.43 -17.13 -17.19
N GLN A 30 -25.20 -18.12 -17.66
CA GLN A 30 -24.84 -19.54 -17.57
C GLN A 30 -24.19 -20.12 -18.83
N THR A 31 -24.04 -19.34 -19.92
CA THR A 31 -23.56 -19.87 -21.22
C THR A 31 -22.12 -19.46 -21.59
N VAL A 32 -21.34 -18.85 -20.68
CA VAL A 32 -19.96 -18.39 -20.96
C VAL A 32 -18.90 -19.15 -20.14
N ARG A 33 -19.27 -20.29 -19.54
CA ARG A 33 -18.36 -21.11 -18.71
C ARG A 33 -18.11 -22.50 -19.28
N GLN A 34 -17.94 -22.62 -20.60
CA GLN A 34 -17.72 -23.92 -21.24
C GLN A 34 -16.75 -23.93 -22.43
N TYR A 35 -15.90 -22.92 -22.58
CA TYR A 35 -14.81 -22.95 -23.56
C TYR A 35 -13.51 -22.42 -22.94
N ASN A 36 -12.76 -23.30 -22.29
CA ASN A 36 -11.29 -23.27 -22.23
C ASN A 36 -10.77 -24.49 -21.44
N CYS A 37 -11.03 -25.68 -21.99
CA CYS A 37 -10.33 -26.91 -21.62
C CYS A 37 -9.95 -27.63 -22.92
N HIS A 38 -8.97 -27.11 -23.66
CA HIS A 38 -8.30 -27.82 -24.74
C HIS A 38 -6.80 -27.86 -24.45
N THR A 39 -6.43 -28.94 -23.75
CA THR A 39 -5.35 -29.86 -24.12
C THR A 39 -4.21 -29.26 -24.97
N ASN A 40 -3.16 -28.78 -24.29
CA ASN A 40 -1.86 -28.58 -24.92
C ASN A 40 -1.16 -29.95 -24.96
N LYS A 41 -1.39 -30.73 -26.03
CA LYS A 41 -0.65 -31.96 -26.31
C LYS A 41 0.79 -31.58 -26.62
N ARG A 42 1.71 -31.97 -25.74
CA ARG A 42 3.16 -32.01 -26.02
C ARG A 42 3.38 -32.89 -27.26
N GLN A 43 3.94 -32.31 -28.31
CA GLN A 43 4.61 -33.05 -29.38
C GLN A 43 6.08 -33.21 -28.98
N ASP A 44 6.43 -34.43 -28.58
CA ASP A 44 7.81 -34.87 -28.47
C ASP A 44 8.40 -35.05 -29.88
N TYR A 45 9.39 -34.24 -30.23
CA TYR A 45 10.26 -34.48 -31.38
C TYR A 45 11.65 -34.87 -30.89
N PRO A 46 12.14 -36.10 -31.14
CA PRO A 46 13.51 -36.47 -30.88
C PRO A 46 14.39 -36.02 -32.07
N MET A 47 14.94 -34.81 -31.99
CA MET A 47 16.01 -34.39 -32.91
C MET A 47 17.34 -34.93 -32.39
N ARG A 48 17.69 -36.14 -32.85
CA ARG A 48 19.08 -36.62 -32.87
C ARG A 48 19.79 -35.92 -34.02
N LEU A 49 20.82 -35.13 -33.72
CA LEU A 49 21.81 -34.70 -34.70
C LEU A 49 23.18 -35.33 -34.35
N PRO A 50 23.90 -35.87 -35.35
CA PRO A 50 25.21 -36.48 -35.15
C PRO A 50 26.30 -35.41 -35.07
N LEU A 51 27.25 -35.62 -34.17
CA LEU A 51 28.57 -34.99 -34.17
C LEU A 51 29.38 -35.49 -35.37
N PRO A 52 30.21 -34.62 -35.97
CA PRO A 52 31.63 -34.95 -35.92
C PRO A 52 32.55 -33.77 -35.58
N LEU A 53 33.45 -34.07 -34.65
CA LEU A 53 34.90 -33.81 -34.66
C LEU A 53 35.46 -32.68 -35.54
N ARG A 54 36.25 -31.81 -34.88
CA ARG A 54 37.46 -31.04 -35.31
C ARG A 54 37.29 -29.56 -34.97
N ALA A 55 38.26 -28.83 -34.47
CA ALA A 55 39.60 -29.11 -33.95
C ALA A 55 40.02 -27.84 -33.19
N ALA A 56 40.96 -28.04 -32.27
CA ALA A 56 41.80 -27.06 -31.57
C ALA A 56 41.83 -25.62 -32.10
N LEU A 57 41.61 -24.64 -31.21
CA LEU A 57 42.32 -23.36 -31.24
C LEU A 57 42.32 -22.69 -29.86
N ALA A 58 43.53 -22.68 -29.30
CA ALA A 58 44.14 -21.66 -28.44
C ALA A 58 43.32 -21.03 -27.30
N SER A 59 43.66 -21.51 -26.10
CA SER A 59 43.78 -20.76 -24.85
C SER A 59 44.07 -19.26 -25.03
N ALA A 60 43.07 -18.43 -24.75
CA ALA A 60 43.27 -17.12 -24.16
C ALA A 60 42.32 -17.03 -22.96
N ALA A 61 42.72 -17.67 -21.87
CA ALA A 61 42.07 -17.55 -20.57
C ALA A 61 42.28 -16.12 -20.05
N ALA A 62 41.50 -15.17 -20.57
CA ALA A 62 41.33 -13.88 -19.96
C ALA A 62 40.59 -14.11 -18.63
N LEU A 63 41.35 -14.32 -17.55
CA LEU A 63 40.91 -14.06 -16.19
C LEU A 63 40.55 -12.57 -16.09
N PHE A 64 39.40 -12.20 -16.64
CA PHE A 64 38.65 -11.08 -16.11
C PHE A 64 38.21 -11.53 -14.73
N PHE A 65 39.04 -11.23 -13.73
CA PHE A 65 38.57 -11.07 -12.37
C PHE A 65 37.47 -10.02 -12.43
N ALA A 66 36.24 -10.48 -12.62
CA ALA A 66 35.06 -9.70 -12.35
C ALA A 66 35.12 -9.41 -10.86
N VAL A 67 35.81 -8.31 -10.49
CA VAL A 67 35.71 -7.74 -9.17
C VAL A 67 34.22 -7.51 -8.99
N PRO A 68 33.55 -8.26 -8.10
CA PRO A 68 32.14 -8.06 -7.89
C PRO A 68 32.03 -6.61 -7.46
N ASN A 69 31.36 -5.80 -8.30
CA ASN A 69 31.06 -4.42 -8.01
C ASN A 69 30.02 -4.48 -6.89
N ALA A 70 30.49 -4.74 -5.67
CA ALA A 70 29.69 -4.78 -4.48
C ALA A 70 29.14 -3.37 -4.35
N ALA A 71 27.88 -3.21 -4.79
CA ALA A 71 27.20 -1.93 -4.79
C ALA A 71 27.41 -1.30 -3.42
N ALA A 72 28.09 -0.15 -3.40
CA ALA A 72 28.61 0.45 -2.18
C ALA A 72 27.48 0.55 -1.14
N ALA A 73 27.56 -0.27 -0.10
CA ALA A 73 26.63 -0.23 1.00
C ALA A 73 26.88 1.07 1.77
N ALA A 74 25.83 1.85 2.04
CA ALA A 74 25.96 3.10 2.78
C ALA A 74 25.52 2.97 4.23
N LYS A 75 26.13 3.81 5.06
CA LYS A 75 25.76 4.00 6.45
C LYS A 75 24.54 4.92 6.54
N LEU A 76 23.43 4.43 7.10
CA LEU A 76 22.27 5.26 7.44
C LEU A 76 22.20 5.36 8.97
N THR A 77 22.13 6.58 9.48
CA THR A 77 21.98 6.87 10.92
C THR A 77 20.62 7.52 11.16
N VAL A 78 19.90 7.04 12.15
CA VAL A 78 18.61 7.60 12.59
C VAL A 78 18.79 8.05 14.03
N GLU A 79 18.67 9.36 14.26
CA GLU A 79 18.77 9.96 15.58
C GLU A 79 17.37 10.25 16.10
N LEU A 80 16.94 9.39 17.03
CA LEU A 80 15.62 9.49 17.62
C LEU A 80 15.69 10.27 18.92
N GLY A 81 15.65 11.61 18.84
CA GLY A 81 15.95 12.55 19.94
C GLY A 81 15.53 12.05 21.33
N ASN A 82 14.25 12.14 21.68
CA ASN A 82 13.72 11.68 22.97
C ASN A 82 13.27 10.20 22.99
N ALA A 83 13.57 9.40 21.96
CA ALA A 83 12.97 8.07 21.82
C ALA A 83 13.75 6.99 22.59
N ARG A 84 14.00 7.19 23.89
CA ARG A 84 14.41 6.10 24.80
C ARG A 84 13.43 4.91 24.83
N ALA A 85 12.25 5.08 24.22
CA ALA A 85 11.23 4.05 24.07
C ALA A 85 11.32 3.24 22.76
N ALA A 86 12.17 3.58 21.80
CA ALA A 86 12.30 2.79 20.57
C ALA A 86 12.85 1.39 20.91
N THR A 87 12.10 0.35 20.55
CA THR A 87 12.50 -1.06 20.74
C THR A 87 13.17 -1.63 19.50
N SER A 88 12.82 -1.11 18.31
CA SER A 88 13.51 -1.45 17.07
C SER A 88 13.36 -0.37 16.01
N VAL A 89 14.38 -0.25 15.16
CA VAL A 89 14.35 0.57 13.94
C VAL A 89 14.72 -0.32 12.77
N GLY A 90 13.91 -0.28 11.73
CA GLY A 90 14.09 -1.08 10.52
C GLY A 90 13.87 -0.28 9.25
N ALA A 91 14.33 -0.84 8.14
CA ALA A 91 14.17 -0.27 6.81
C ALA A 91 13.48 -1.27 5.88
N VAL A 92 12.56 -0.78 5.05
CA VAL A 92 11.75 -1.58 4.13
C VAL A 92 11.84 -0.99 2.72
N ARG A 93 12.23 -1.81 1.75
CA ARG A 93 12.13 -1.49 0.33
C ARG A 93 10.81 -2.04 -0.20
N ARG A 94 9.73 -1.27 -0.05
CA ARG A 94 8.40 -1.70 -0.50
C ARG A 94 8.33 -1.84 -2.03
N TRP A 95 8.95 -0.89 -2.73
CA TRP A 95 8.80 -0.69 -4.16
C TRP A 95 10.07 -1.05 -4.93
N ASP A 96 9.90 -1.60 -6.13
CA ASP A 96 10.96 -1.61 -7.14
C ASP A 96 10.99 -0.28 -7.91
N ALA A 97 11.80 -0.21 -8.97
CA ALA A 97 11.97 0.99 -9.77
C ALA A 97 10.68 1.42 -10.50
N ASP A 98 9.75 0.50 -10.73
CA ASP A 98 8.50 0.73 -11.46
C ASP A 98 7.31 0.95 -10.52
N GLY A 99 7.54 1.00 -9.20
CA GLY A 99 6.47 1.15 -8.23
C GLY A 99 5.68 -0.12 -7.98
N ASN A 100 6.18 -1.28 -8.39
CA ASN A 100 5.58 -2.57 -8.06
C ASN A 100 6.09 -3.03 -6.70
N HIS A 101 5.29 -3.85 -6.04
CA HIS A 101 5.68 -4.47 -4.79
C HIS A 101 6.86 -5.40 -5.02
N ARG A 102 8.01 -5.12 -4.41
CA ARG A 102 9.14 -6.09 -4.40
C ARG A 102 8.71 -7.42 -3.80
N ARG A 103 7.76 -7.37 -2.86
CA ARG A 103 7.21 -8.51 -2.16
C ARG A 103 5.73 -8.27 -1.93
N ARG A 104 4.89 -9.26 -2.25
CA ARG A 104 3.44 -9.12 -2.12
C ARG A 104 3.05 -8.76 -0.67
N PRO A 105 2.07 -7.86 -0.47
CA PRO A 105 1.54 -7.55 0.86
C PRO A 105 1.04 -8.82 1.54
N ASN A 106 1.51 -9.07 2.77
CA ASN A 106 1.04 -10.21 3.56
C ASN A 106 -0.38 -9.89 4.07
N PRO A 107 -1.41 -10.69 3.74
CA PRO A 107 -2.78 -10.46 4.20
C PRO A 107 -2.97 -10.65 5.71
N LYS A 108 -2.00 -11.28 6.39
CA LYS A 108 -1.98 -11.53 7.84
C LYS A 108 -0.72 -10.93 8.45
N ALA A 109 -0.32 -9.74 8.01
CA ALA A 109 0.80 -9.03 8.63
C ALA A 109 0.48 -8.76 10.11
N LYS A 110 1.50 -8.74 10.96
CA LYS A 110 1.38 -8.33 12.35
C LYS A 110 1.85 -6.88 12.53
N ILE A 111 1.27 -6.18 13.51
CA ILE A 111 1.64 -4.77 13.77
C ILE A 111 2.98 -4.70 14.53
N ASP A 112 3.18 -5.56 15.52
CA ASP A 112 4.38 -5.68 16.36
C ASP A 112 5.58 -6.34 15.68
N GLU A 113 5.34 -7.12 14.63
CA GLU A 113 6.39 -7.76 13.82
C GLU A 113 6.31 -7.28 12.37
N PRO A 114 6.60 -5.99 12.08
CA PRO A 114 6.71 -5.51 10.73
C PRO A 114 7.78 -6.31 9.99
N ARG A 115 7.51 -6.56 8.71
CA ARG A 115 8.54 -7.08 7.82
C ARG A 115 9.59 -6.00 7.60
N LEU A 116 10.85 -6.34 7.85
CA LEU A 116 12.01 -5.47 7.64
C LEU A 116 12.97 -6.11 6.63
N ASP A 117 13.53 -5.32 5.71
CA ASP A 117 14.60 -5.77 4.82
C ASP A 117 15.98 -5.57 5.46
N ALA A 118 16.11 -4.60 6.36
CA ALA A 118 17.27 -4.40 7.22
C ALA A 118 16.83 -3.91 8.61
N LYS A 119 17.63 -4.21 9.63
CA LYS A 119 17.45 -3.72 11.00
C LYS A 119 18.66 -2.88 11.38
N ALA A 120 18.42 -1.77 12.07
CA ALA A 120 19.48 -0.95 12.65
C ALA A 120 19.91 -1.52 14.00
N VAL A 121 21.14 -1.21 14.38
CA VAL A 121 21.68 -1.46 15.73
C VAL A 121 21.66 -0.15 16.50
N ASN A 122 21.17 -0.18 17.74
CA ASN A 122 21.25 0.96 18.64
C ASN A 122 22.71 1.09 19.13
N VAL A 123 23.37 2.19 18.78
CA VAL A 123 24.79 2.40 19.12
C VAL A 123 24.98 3.32 20.32
N ASP A 124 24.03 4.22 20.58
CA ASP A 124 24.11 5.19 21.67
C ASP A 124 22.74 5.87 21.86
N ALA A 125 22.21 5.95 23.08
CA ALA A 125 21.08 6.76 23.55
C ALA A 125 20.00 7.26 22.53
N GLY A 126 19.54 6.42 21.59
CA GLY A 126 18.54 6.80 20.57
C GLY A 126 19.08 6.97 19.14
N ARG A 127 20.38 6.83 18.94
CA ARG A 127 21.08 6.72 17.66
C ARG A 127 21.08 5.27 17.17
N TRP A 128 20.42 5.05 16.05
CA TRP A 128 20.29 3.75 15.39
C TRP A 128 21.05 3.76 14.06
N VAL A 129 21.89 2.76 13.82
CA VAL A 129 22.78 2.72 12.66
C VAL A 129 22.52 1.47 11.81
N PHE A 130 22.35 1.66 10.51
CA PHE A 130 22.47 0.63 9.49
C PHE A 130 23.87 0.71 8.88
N SER A 131 24.74 -0.24 9.20
CA SER A 131 26.15 -0.17 8.77
C SER A 131 26.35 -0.43 7.28
N ASN A 132 25.57 -1.34 6.70
CA ASN A 132 25.75 -1.83 5.33
C ASN A 132 24.40 -1.89 4.58
N LEU A 133 23.71 -0.76 4.48
CA LEU A 133 22.43 -0.71 3.78
C LEU A 133 22.66 -0.63 2.26
N PRO A 134 22.20 -1.61 1.45
CA PRO A 134 22.42 -1.58 0.00
C PRO A 134 21.76 -0.35 -0.65
N PRO A 135 22.28 0.15 -1.78
CA PRO A 135 21.63 1.23 -2.51
C PRO A 135 20.17 0.93 -2.85
N GLY A 136 19.31 1.93 -2.69
CA GLY A 136 17.88 1.81 -2.96
C GLY A 136 17.05 2.84 -2.21
N LYS A 137 15.72 2.75 -2.39
CA LYS A 137 14.73 3.60 -1.74
C LYS A 137 14.06 2.84 -0.60
N TYR A 138 14.10 3.40 0.61
CA TYR A 138 13.63 2.76 1.83
C TYR A 138 12.59 3.60 2.55
N ASP A 139 11.61 2.93 3.13
CA ASP A 139 10.75 3.48 4.17
C ASP A 139 11.25 2.97 5.52
N LEU A 140 11.45 3.86 6.49
CA LEU A 140 11.83 3.47 7.84
C LEU A 140 10.61 3.06 8.68
N VAL A 141 10.80 2.08 9.55
CA VAL A 141 9.81 1.64 10.53
C VAL A 141 10.44 1.72 11.91
N ILE A 142 9.76 2.39 12.82
CA ILE A 142 10.15 2.52 14.22
C ILE A 142 9.08 1.82 15.04
N LEU A 143 9.48 0.82 15.81
CA LEU A 143 8.65 0.30 16.90
C LEU A 143 9.14 0.92 18.20
N ALA A 144 8.19 1.38 19.00
CA ALA A 144 8.44 1.87 20.34
C ALA A 144 7.61 1.07 21.36
N LYS A 145 7.86 1.34 22.65
CA LYS A 145 7.06 0.80 23.75
C LYS A 145 5.58 1.21 23.60
N ASP A 146 4.73 0.59 24.42
CA ASP A 146 3.31 0.94 24.53
C ASP A 146 2.53 0.82 23.22
N ARG A 147 2.87 -0.21 22.43
CA ARG A 147 2.17 -0.57 21.18
C ARG A 147 2.17 0.59 20.18
N MET A 148 3.30 1.27 20.07
CA MET A 148 3.49 2.37 19.13
C MET A 148 4.34 1.92 17.94
N ARG A 149 3.85 2.21 16.74
CA ARG A 149 4.54 2.00 15.47
C ARG A 149 4.48 3.28 14.66
N VAL A 150 5.63 3.74 14.18
CA VAL A 150 5.74 4.88 13.28
C VAL A 150 6.39 4.43 11.99
N GLU A 151 5.81 4.79 10.85
CA GLU A 151 6.31 4.40 9.54
C GLU A 151 6.46 5.55 8.56
N GLY A 152 7.53 5.48 7.80
CA GLY A 152 7.65 6.19 6.54
C GLY A 152 6.79 5.57 5.45
N PHE A 153 6.44 6.39 4.47
CA PHE A 153 5.86 5.96 3.21
C PHE A 153 6.35 6.88 2.10
N CYS A 154 6.34 6.41 0.86
CA CYS A 154 6.37 7.27 -0.31
C CYS A 154 5.21 6.92 -1.24
N TYR A 155 4.88 7.80 -2.18
CA TYR A 155 3.81 7.56 -3.13
C TYR A 155 4.35 6.85 -4.37
N PRO A 156 4.13 5.53 -4.54
CA PRO A 156 4.54 4.82 -5.74
C PRO A 156 3.69 5.26 -6.93
N PRO A 157 4.17 5.00 -8.15
CA PRO A 157 3.36 4.96 -9.36
C PRO A 157 2.12 4.07 -9.16
N VAL A 158 0.91 4.58 -9.40
CA VAL A 158 -0.32 3.76 -9.37
C VAL A 158 -0.61 3.21 -10.76
N ARG A 159 -0.36 4.01 -11.81
CA ARG A 159 -0.30 3.58 -13.21
C ARG A 159 1.17 3.41 -13.61
N GLU A 160 1.38 2.69 -14.71
CA GLU A 160 2.69 2.20 -15.16
C GLU A 160 3.71 3.30 -15.46
N PHE A 161 3.25 4.47 -15.93
CA PHE A 161 4.12 5.58 -16.33
C PHE A 161 4.07 6.76 -15.36
N ASP A 162 3.40 6.60 -14.23
CA ASP A 162 3.34 7.69 -13.27
C ASP A 162 4.70 7.79 -12.54
N PRO A 163 5.17 8.99 -12.18
CA PRO A 163 6.41 9.12 -11.42
C PRO A 163 6.18 8.74 -9.94
N PHE A 164 7.24 8.39 -9.21
CA PHE A 164 7.18 8.44 -7.75
C PHE A 164 6.95 9.88 -7.27
N LEU A 165 6.04 10.08 -6.33
CA LEU A 165 5.93 11.35 -5.62
C LEU A 165 6.62 11.23 -4.26
N ARG A 166 7.23 12.34 -3.82
CA ARG A 166 7.75 12.45 -2.47
C ARG A 166 6.62 12.42 -1.46
N SER A 167 6.90 11.89 -0.29
CA SER A 167 5.94 11.80 0.83
C SER A 167 5.47 13.16 1.35
N ASP A 168 6.32 14.18 1.20
CA ASP A 168 6.08 15.58 1.55
C ASP A 168 5.51 16.42 0.39
N ALA A 169 5.17 15.79 -0.74
CA ALA A 169 4.51 16.49 -1.84
C ALA A 169 3.21 17.13 -1.34
N ALA A 170 3.05 18.43 -1.57
CA ALA A 170 1.87 19.18 -1.16
C ALA A 170 0.81 19.17 -2.28
N VAL A 171 -0.43 19.41 -1.89
CA VAL A 171 -1.58 19.61 -2.79
C VAL A 171 -2.26 20.89 -2.36
N ASP A 172 -2.82 21.64 -3.31
CA ASP A 172 -3.58 22.84 -3.00
C ASP A 172 -4.80 22.53 -2.12
N GLU A 173 -5.11 23.43 -1.18
CA GLU A 173 -6.12 23.16 -0.15
C GLU A 173 -7.50 22.89 -0.74
N ARG A 174 -7.86 23.59 -1.83
CA ARG A 174 -9.13 23.37 -2.53
C ARG A 174 -9.22 21.95 -3.10
N THR A 175 -8.19 21.48 -3.79
CA THR A 175 -8.12 20.10 -4.30
C THR A 175 -8.14 19.09 -3.16
N ARG A 176 -7.42 19.35 -2.07
CA ARG A 176 -7.46 18.53 -0.85
C ARG A 176 -8.90 18.38 -0.35
N ASP A 177 -9.60 19.49 -0.15
CA ASP A 177 -10.97 19.50 0.36
C ASP A 177 -11.94 18.77 -0.56
N LEU A 178 -11.82 18.97 -1.87
CA LEU A 178 -12.64 18.26 -2.85
C LEU A 178 -12.42 16.75 -2.77
N ILE A 179 -11.17 16.29 -2.79
CA ILE A 179 -10.84 14.86 -2.74
C ILE A 179 -11.24 14.24 -1.40
N VAL A 180 -10.95 14.91 -0.28
CA VAL A 180 -11.35 14.44 1.05
C VAL A 180 -12.88 14.37 1.16
N GLY A 181 -13.60 15.35 0.60
CA GLY A 181 -15.05 15.35 0.51
C GLY A 181 -15.59 14.17 -0.31
N MET A 182 -14.96 13.87 -1.46
CA MET A 182 -15.29 12.70 -2.28
C MET A 182 -15.07 11.39 -1.53
N ILE A 183 -13.96 11.26 -0.79
CA ILE A 183 -13.68 10.08 0.04
C ILE A 183 -14.76 9.94 1.10
N LYS A 184 -15.09 10.99 1.86
CA LYS A 184 -16.11 10.93 2.92
C LYS A 184 -17.51 10.58 2.40
N LYS A 185 -17.89 11.07 1.22
CA LYS A 185 -19.22 10.84 0.61
C LYS A 185 -19.33 9.48 -0.09
N SER A 186 -18.22 8.84 -0.42
CA SER A 186 -18.21 7.55 -1.10
C SER A 186 -18.72 6.44 -0.18
N ARG A 187 -19.40 5.44 -0.75
CA ARG A 187 -19.80 4.24 -0.02
C ARG A 187 -18.57 3.34 0.16
N HIS A 188 -18.27 3.02 1.41
CA HIS A 188 -17.17 2.14 1.76
C HIS A 188 -17.67 0.86 2.40
N TYR A 189 -16.91 -0.20 2.24
CA TYR A 189 -17.15 -1.46 2.94
C TYR A 189 -16.69 -1.37 4.40
N GLU A 190 -15.67 -0.56 4.66
CA GLU A 190 -15.09 -0.29 5.96
C GLU A 190 -15.92 0.71 6.75
N ASN A 191 -15.93 0.56 8.08
CA ASN A 191 -16.66 1.48 8.94
C ASN A 191 -15.91 2.79 9.18
N LYS A 192 -14.59 2.82 8.99
CA LYS A 192 -13.80 4.04 9.06
C LYS A 192 -12.81 4.08 7.90
N VAL A 193 -12.89 5.15 7.10
CA VAL A 193 -11.97 5.44 6.00
C VAL A 193 -11.41 6.84 6.23
N GLU A 194 -10.11 6.93 6.48
CA GLU A 194 -9.46 8.15 6.91
C GLU A 194 -8.33 8.51 5.95
N PRO A 195 -8.45 9.61 5.18
CA PRO A 195 -7.34 10.12 4.39
C PRO A 195 -6.29 10.74 5.31
N LEU A 196 -5.07 10.20 5.30
CA LEU A 196 -3.98 10.64 6.15
C LEU A 196 -3.20 11.77 5.46
N TYR A 197 -2.52 11.46 4.36
CA TYR A 197 -1.64 12.38 3.64
C TYR A 197 -2.03 12.46 2.17
N LEU A 198 -1.96 13.65 1.59
CA LEU A 198 -2.22 13.90 0.18
C LEU A 198 -1.01 14.59 -0.43
N GLY A 199 -0.57 14.13 -1.60
CA GLY A 199 0.52 14.72 -2.38
C GLY A 199 0.32 14.53 -3.87
N GLY A 200 0.72 15.50 -4.68
CA GLY A 200 0.42 15.50 -6.10
C GLY A 200 0.53 16.88 -6.75
N ASP A 201 -0.09 17.01 -7.91
CA ASP A 201 -0.16 18.24 -8.69
C ASP A 201 -1.57 18.48 -9.24
N LYS A 202 -1.70 19.40 -10.22
CA LYS A 202 -2.98 19.75 -10.84
C LYS A 202 -3.58 18.63 -11.72
N LYS A 203 -2.81 17.60 -12.05
CA LYS A 203 -3.22 16.48 -12.90
C LYS A 203 -3.49 15.24 -12.09
N GLU A 204 -2.67 14.96 -11.09
CA GLU A 204 -2.73 13.72 -10.31
C GLU A 204 -2.47 13.97 -8.83
N VAL A 205 -3.33 13.41 -7.99
CA VAL A 205 -3.18 13.44 -6.53
C VAL A 205 -3.19 12.02 -5.99
N ARG A 206 -2.23 11.71 -5.13
CA ARG A 206 -2.16 10.45 -4.39
C ARG A 206 -2.46 10.67 -2.93
N VAL A 207 -3.21 9.74 -2.36
CA VAL A 207 -3.71 9.81 -1.00
C VAL A 207 -3.30 8.54 -0.27
N LEU A 208 -2.58 8.69 0.84
CA LEU A 208 -2.42 7.61 1.81
C LEU A 208 -3.72 7.55 2.63
N VAL A 209 -4.40 6.41 2.58
CA VAL A 209 -5.69 6.18 3.21
C VAL A 209 -5.59 5.02 4.19
N MET A 210 -6.12 5.22 5.38
CA MET A 210 -6.32 4.18 6.38
C MET A 210 -7.76 3.68 6.32
N LEU A 211 -7.91 2.36 6.25
CA LEU A 211 -9.18 1.66 6.13
C LEU A 211 -9.33 0.71 7.32
N ILE A 212 -10.30 0.95 8.18
CA ILE A 212 -10.54 0.15 9.39
C ILE A 212 -11.94 -0.45 9.36
N ARG A 213 -11.98 -1.76 9.61
CA ARG A 213 -13.18 -2.53 9.87
C ARG A 213 -13.09 -3.14 11.26
N ASP A 214 -13.68 -2.49 12.26
CA ASP A 214 -13.62 -2.89 13.67
C ASP A 214 -15.01 -2.95 14.32
N LYS A 215 -16.11 -2.79 13.57
CA LYS A 215 -17.48 -3.08 14.08
C LYS A 215 -17.84 -4.56 13.88
N PRO A 216 -18.92 -5.07 14.50
CA PRO A 216 -19.42 -6.42 14.25
C PRO A 216 -19.76 -6.63 12.77
N THR A 217 -19.33 -7.75 12.21
CA THR A 217 -19.43 -8.02 10.76
C THR A 217 -19.85 -9.44 10.47
N SER A 218 -20.08 -9.76 9.20
CA SER A 218 -20.35 -11.13 8.74
C SER A 218 -19.21 -12.12 9.04
N TYR A 219 -18.00 -11.67 9.38
CA TYR A 219 -16.88 -12.56 9.75
C TYR A 219 -16.96 -13.06 11.20
N GLU A 220 -17.88 -12.54 12.01
CA GLU A 220 -18.04 -12.90 13.42
C GLU A 220 -18.35 -14.39 13.64
N SER A 221 -18.89 -15.10 12.63
CA SER A 221 -19.15 -16.55 12.74
C SER A 221 -17.87 -17.39 12.76
N GLU A 222 -16.81 -16.96 12.06
CA GLU A 222 -15.56 -17.70 11.95
C GLU A 222 -14.46 -17.14 12.86
N PHE A 223 -14.43 -15.82 13.03
CA PHE A 223 -13.47 -15.14 13.90
C PHE A 223 -14.17 -14.03 14.69
N PRO A 224 -14.81 -14.39 15.83
CA PRO A 224 -15.46 -13.42 16.70
C PRO A 224 -14.50 -12.30 17.13
N GLY A 225 -14.97 -11.06 17.06
CA GLY A 225 -14.17 -9.89 17.38
C GLY A 225 -13.09 -9.56 16.35
N ALA A 226 -13.11 -10.14 15.15
CA ALA A 226 -12.17 -9.77 14.09
C ALA A 226 -12.24 -8.28 13.74
N ALA A 227 -11.08 -7.64 13.72
CA ALA A 227 -10.90 -6.33 13.14
C ALA A 227 -9.83 -6.37 12.05
N THR A 228 -10.01 -5.55 11.02
CA THR A 228 -9.03 -5.40 9.94
C THR A 228 -8.62 -3.96 9.80
N VAL A 229 -7.32 -3.73 9.61
CA VAL A 229 -6.76 -2.43 9.22
C VAL A 229 -5.95 -2.61 7.95
N ARG A 230 -6.10 -1.67 7.02
CA ARG A 230 -5.34 -1.60 5.77
C ARG A 230 -4.88 -0.19 5.52
N HIS A 231 -3.67 -0.06 5.00
CA HIS A 231 -3.18 1.19 4.44
C HIS A 231 -3.02 1.05 2.94
N GLU A 232 -3.63 1.98 2.21
CA GLU A 232 -3.62 1.98 0.75
C GLU A 232 -3.23 3.35 0.23
N ILE A 233 -2.63 3.36 -0.96
CA ILE A 233 -2.38 4.56 -1.74
C ILE A 233 -3.39 4.59 -2.87
N TRP A 234 -4.25 5.60 -2.83
CA TRP A 234 -5.28 5.86 -3.83
C TRP A 234 -4.81 6.98 -4.75
N GLN A 235 -5.13 6.90 -6.04
CA GLN A 235 -4.86 7.99 -6.99
C GLN A 235 -6.17 8.61 -7.47
N TYR A 236 -6.17 9.92 -7.57
CA TYR A 236 -7.19 10.73 -8.22
C TYR A 236 -6.55 11.45 -9.40
N SER A 237 -7.18 11.38 -10.55
CA SER A 237 -6.72 12.04 -11.77
C SER A 237 -7.73 13.10 -12.20
N TRP A 238 -7.26 14.27 -12.61
CA TRP A 238 -8.11 15.31 -13.16
C TRP A 238 -8.47 14.97 -14.60
N ARG A 239 -9.74 14.68 -14.86
CA ARG A 239 -10.25 14.34 -16.19
C ARG A 239 -11.57 15.05 -16.43
N TYR A 240 -11.72 15.63 -17.63
CA TYR A 240 -12.98 16.25 -18.08
C TYR A 240 -13.59 17.25 -17.07
N GLY A 241 -12.73 18.05 -16.40
CA GLY A 241 -13.19 19.08 -15.46
C GLY A 241 -13.52 18.57 -14.05
N GLY A 242 -13.15 17.34 -13.69
CA GLY A 242 -13.34 16.83 -12.35
C GLY A 242 -12.27 15.82 -11.91
N TRP A 243 -12.20 15.59 -10.60
CA TRP A 243 -11.36 14.54 -10.02
C TRP A 243 -12.06 13.19 -10.14
N LEU A 244 -11.34 12.17 -10.63
CA LEU A 244 -11.81 10.79 -10.70
C LEU A 244 -10.84 9.87 -9.97
N LYS A 245 -11.36 9.04 -9.05
CA LYS A 245 -10.56 7.99 -8.39
C LYS A 245 -10.18 6.91 -9.40
N GLU A 246 -8.90 6.60 -9.51
CA GLU A 246 -8.43 5.45 -10.29
C GLU A 246 -8.88 4.13 -9.63
N LYS A 247 -9.23 3.13 -10.47
CA LYS A 247 -9.67 1.82 -9.97
C LYS A 247 -8.54 1.06 -9.28
N ARG A 248 -7.29 1.27 -9.72
CA ARG A 248 -6.11 0.63 -9.13
C ARG A 248 -5.71 1.38 -7.86
N THR A 249 -5.28 0.62 -6.85
CA THR A 249 -4.69 1.14 -5.60
C THR A 249 -3.43 0.36 -5.29
N LYS A 250 -2.56 0.89 -4.45
CA LYS A 250 -1.36 0.20 -3.97
C LYS A 250 -1.52 -0.08 -2.49
N VAL A 251 -1.45 -1.35 -2.09
CA VAL A 251 -1.73 -1.78 -0.71
C VAL A 251 -0.41 -1.87 0.05
N LEU A 252 -0.21 -1.06 1.08
CA LEU A 252 1.02 -1.11 1.90
C LEU A 252 1.04 -2.33 2.81
N ASP A 253 -0.07 -2.54 3.51
CA ASP A 253 -0.22 -3.58 4.51
C ASP A 253 -1.69 -3.96 4.69
N ARG A 254 -1.88 -5.16 5.23
CA ARG A 254 -3.16 -5.68 5.68
C ARG A 254 -2.95 -6.47 6.95
N VAL A 255 -3.66 -6.08 7.98
CA VAL A 255 -3.57 -6.69 9.29
C VAL A 255 -4.96 -7.13 9.71
N ILE A 256 -5.04 -8.35 10.26
CA ILE A 256 -6.24 -8.93 10.84
C ILE A 256 -5.88 -9.36 12.26
N LEU A 257 -6.60 -8.85 13.25
CA LEU A 257 -6.40 -9.17 14.66
C LEU A 257 -7.70 -9.00 15.43
N HIS A 258 -7.68 -9.30 16.72
CA HIS A 258 -8.83 -9.03 17.59
C HIS A 258 -9.06 -7.53 17.75
N ARG A 259 -10.33 -7.10 17.77
CA ARG A 259 -10.77 -5.70 17.89
C ARG A 259 -10.18 -5.00 19.10
N ASP A 260 -10.26 -5.64 20.26
CA ASP A 260 -9.74 -5.07 21.52
C ASP A 260 -8.23 -4.89 21.48
N GLU A 261 -7.54 -5.72 20.70
CA GLU A 261 -6.12 -5.59 20.50
C GLU A 261 -5.82 -4.43 19.55
N LEU A 262 -6.53 -4.31 18.41
CA LEU A 262 -6.36 -3.20 17.45
C LEU A 262 -6.56 -1.83 18.10
N ARG A 263 -7.55 -1.72 18.99
CA ARG A 263 -7.89 -0.47 19.71
C ARG A 263 -6.84 -0.03 20.72
N LYS A 264 -5.85 -0.86 21.04
CA LYS A 264 -4.72 -0.50 21.91
C LYS A 264 -3.52 0.05 21.14
N TRP A 265 -3.48 -0.13 19.83
CA TRP A 265 -2.32 0.25 19.01
C TRP A 265 -2.35 1.73 18.63
N THR A 266 -1.16 2.34 18.64
CA THR A 266 -0.88 3.62 18.00
C THR A 266 -0.04 3.35 16.77
N TRP A 267 -0.59 3.56 15.57
CA TRP A 267 0.12 3.32 14.31
C TRP A 267 0.09 4.58 13.44
N LEU A 268 1.22 5.28 13.40
CA LEU A 268 1.36 6.60 12.82
C LEU A 268 2.21 6.56 11.55
N TRP A 269 1.97 7.52 10.66
CA TRP A 269 2.74 7.70 9.45
C TRP A 269 3.48 9.04 9.48
N ALA A 270 4.77 9.02 9.14
CA ALA A 270 5.66 10.18 9.11
C ALA A 270 6.26 10.32 7.71
N PRO A 271 5.88 11.36 6.93
CA PRO A 271 6.41 11.57 5.60
C PRO A 271 7.95 11.61 5.53
N GLU A 272 8.61 12.24 6.50
CA GLU A 272 10.06 12.41 6.57
C GLU A 272 10.84 11.09 6.71
N LEU A 273 10.17 10.01 7.14
CA LEU A 273 10.76 8.67 7.28
C LEU A 273 10.62 7.82 6.00
N GLY A 274 9.96 8.34 4.97
CA GLY A 274 9.58 7.58 3.78
C GLY A 274 10.39 7.93 2.54
N GLY A 275 10.61 6.95 1.67
CA GLY A 275 11.26 7.16 0.38
C GLY A 275 12.71 7.64 0.45
N ILE A 276 13.44 7.29 1.50
CA ILE A 276 14.84 7.67 1.72
C ILE A 276 15.72 6.97 0.67
N GLU A 277 16.41 7.77 -0.13
CA GLU A 277 17.33 7.27 -1.15
C GLU A 277 18.72 7.03 -0.57
N VAL A 278 19.04 5.77 -0.33
CA VAL A 278 20.36 5.32 0.09
C VAL A 278 21.21 5.10 -1.16
N LYS A 279 22.32 5.83 -1.25
CA LYS A 279 23.32 5.71 -2.32
C LYS A 279 24.63 5.22 -1.70
N GLY A 280 25.78 5.81 -2.05
CA GLY A 280 27.08 5.48 -1.44
C GLY A 280 27.51 6.43 -0.31
N ARG A 281 26.78 7.51 -0.05
CA ARG A 281 27.13 8.51 0.98
C ARG A 281 26.40 8.22 2.30
N PRO A 282 27.03 8.47 3.45
CA PRO A 282 26.35 8.41 4.73
C PRO A 282 25.17 9.40 4.80
N ILE A 283 24.07 8.96 5.41
CA ILE A 283 22.87 9.79 5.62
C ILE A 283 22.55 9.78 7.12
N THR A 284 22.20 10.93 7.66
CA THR A 284 21.66 11.07 9.03
C THR A 284 20.26 11.64 8.95
N ILE A 285 19.33 11.04 9.69
CA ILE A 285 17.94 11.47 9.79
C ILE A 285 17.65 11.74 11.26
N GLU A 286 17.33 12.99 11.58
CA GLU A 286 16.85 13.39 12.89
C GLU A 286 15.33 13.26 12.91
N PHE A 287 14.79 12.54 13.90
CA PHE A 287 13.35 12.34 14.02
C PHE A 287 12.90 12.21 15.46
N ASP A 288 12.06 13.15 15.90
CA ASP A 288 11.41 13.07 17.20
C ASP A 288 10.14 12.23 17.14
N VAL A 289 10.20 11.06 17.78
CA VAL A 289 9.02 10.21 17.96
C VAL A 289 8.01 10.97 18.82
N PRO A 290 6.81 11.28 18.30
CA PRO A 290 5.86 12.11 19.03
C PRO A 290 5.31 11.36 20.24
N ALA A 291 5.06 12.08 21.33
CA ALA A 291 4.28 11.52 22.42
C ALA A 291 2.83 11.30 21.94
N PRO A 292 2.18 10.16 22.30
CA PRO A 292 0.80 9.87 21.89
C PRO A 292 -0.22 11.01 22.02
N PRO A 293 -0.24 11.85 23.08
CA PRO A 293 -1.25 12.90 23.22
C PRO A 293 -1.13 14.04 22.21
N GLN A 294 0.03 14.25 21.59
CA GLN A 294 0.26 15.41 20.72
C GLN A 294 -0.49 15.31 19.38
N ARG A 295 -0.85 14.09 18.96
CA ARG A 295 -1.55 13.80 17.69
C ARG A 295 -1.00 14.51 16.44
N ARG A 296 0.30 14.83 16.42
CA ARG A 296 0.95 15.55 15.31
C ARG A 296 0.97 14.73 14.01
N LEU A 297 1.20 13.42 14.15
CA LEU A 297 1.19 12.49 13.03
C LEU A 297 -0.20 11.89 12.83
N LYS A 298 -0.51 11.52 11.60
CA LYS A 298 -1.80 10.94 11.25
C LYS A 298 -1.70 9.42 11.21
N GLY A 299 -2.77 8.74 11.61
CA GLY A 299 -2.84 7.29 11.62
C GLY A 299 -3.86 6.77 12.63
N LEU A 300 -3.64 5.53 13.08
CA LEU A 300 -4.45 4.88 14.09
C LEU A 300 -4.05 5.37 15.48
N TYR A 301 -5.06 5.77 16.25
CA TYR A 301 -4.94 6.01 17.68
C TYR A 301 -5.90 5.08 18.44
N PRO A 302 -5.60 4.81 19.72
CA PRO A 302 -6.51 4.09 20.61
C PRO A 302 -7.89 4.77 20.70
N HIS A 303 -8.95 3.96 20.73
CA HIS A 303 -10.35 4.41 20.81
C HIS A 303 -11.28 3.33 21.35
#